data_AF-A0A1Y1IA27-F1
#
_entry.id   AF-A0A1Y1IA27-F1
#
_cell.length_a   1.000
_cell.length_b   1.000
_cell.length_c   1.000
_cell.angle_alpha   90.00
_cell.angle_beta   90.00
_cell.angle_gamma   90.00
#
_symmetry.space_group_name_H-M   'P 1'
#
loop_
_entity.id
_entity.type
_entity.pdbx_description
1 polymer ?
#
loop_
_entity_poly.entity_id
_entity_poly.type
_entity_poly.pdbx_seq_one_letter_code
_entity_poly.pdbx_strand_id
1 'polypeptide(L)'
;MRQESIDSLERPFTESWQLDNDWDDQSEPSGMFEAGYLMYTLVMEVVEKSFGGRLLLTRTPPDIRHFQSQDGSVVGELVFWRGNGKDTVRLVQSKLKVERPGMPGQPGAKVCRWSVFLMLGPATDAPHYVLELSVSPTLIFVSTDMLPRRDLVMHQAYLDEVYETSGAREMHSKI
;
A
#
# COMPACT_ATOMS: atom_id res chain seq x y z
N MET A 1 22.03 -7.99 -15.13
CA MET A 1 21.52 -6.60 -15.15
C MET A 1 20.67 -6.45 -16.40
N ARG A 2 19.34 -6.50 -16.28
CA ARG A 2 18.42 -6.43 -17.43
C ARG A 2 18.09 -4.95 -17.66
N GLN A 3 18.54 -4.39 -18.79
CA GLN A 3 18.17 -3.04 -19.21
C GLN A 3 16.70 -3.09 -19.67
N GLU A 4 15.76 -2.62 -18.84
CA GLU A 4 14.39 -2.45 -19.30
C GLU A 4 14.35 -1.31 -20.34
N SER A 5 13.77 -1.57 -21.51
CA SER A 5 13.65 -0.60 -22.60
C SER A 5 12.75 0.57 -22.20
N ILE A 6 12.90 1.70 -22.91
CA ILE A 6 12.13 2.94 -22.70
C ILE A 6 10.62 2.69 -22.78
N ASP A 7 10.17 1.67 -23.51
CA ASP A 7 8.76 1.27 -23.64
C ASP A 7 8.12 0.78 -22.32
N SER A 8 8.92 0.47 -21.29
CA SER A 8 8.43 0.04 -19.97
C SER A 8 7.80 1.15 -19.11
N LEU A 9 7.89 2.41 -19.54
CA LEU A 9 7.57 3.61 -18.72
C LEU A 9 6.22 4.22 -19.02
N GLU A 10 5.54 3.71 -20.04
CA GLU A 10 4.15 4.02 -20.34
C GLU A 10 3.23 2.86 -19.95
N ARG A 11 3.74 1.89 -19.17
CA ARG A 11 2.89 0.79 -18.69
C ARG A 11 1.75 1.39 -17.86
N PRO A 12 0.50 1.21 -18.31
CA PRO A 12 -0.65 1.66 -17.55
C PRO A 12 -0.72 0.84 -16.27
N PHE A 13 -1.28 1.44 -15.23
CA PHE A 13 -1.52 0.76 -13.96
C PHE A 13 -2.31 -0.54 -14.13
N THR A 14 -3.17 -0.62 -15.15
CA THR A 14 -4.01 -1.78 -15.45
C THR A 14 -3.20 -3.07 -15.54
N GLU A 15 -3.57 -4.07 -14.74
CA GLU A 15 -2.92 -5.40 -14.63
C GLU A 15 -1.42 -5.41 -14.24
N SER A 16 -0.79 -4.26 -13.98
CA SER A 16 0.65 -4.16 -13.71
C SER A 16 1.02 -3.83 -12.27
N TRP A 17 0.00 -3.68 -11.39
CA TRP A 17 0.16 -3.29 -9.99
C TRP A 17 0.35 -4.44 -9.01
N GLN A 18 0.23 -5.68 -9.50
CA GLN A 18 0.35 -6.89 -8.69
C GLN A 18 1.77 -6.97 -8.11
N LEU A 19 1.85 -7.04 -6.79
CA LEU A 19 3.06 -7.44 -6.08
C LEU A 19 2.90 -8.92 -5.76
N ASP A 20 3.87 -9.75 -6.12
CA ASP A 20 3.75 -11.20 -5.96
C ASP A 20 3.45 -11.57 -4.50
N ASN A 21 2.49 -12.47 -4.28
CA ASN A 21 2.35 -13.19 -3.01
C ASN A 21 3.41 -14.30 -2.96
N ASP A 22 4.62 -13.96 -2.54
CA ASP A 22 5.76 -14.88 -2.37
C ASP A 22 5.85 -15.45 -0.95
N TRP A 23 4.72 -15.46 -0.24
CA TRP A 23 4.58 -16.23 0.99
C TRP A 23 4.33 -17.68 0.65
N ASP A 24 5.12 -18.55 1.27
CA ASP A 24 4.86 -19.99 1.24
C ASP A 24 3.71 -20.31 2.22
N ASP A 25 2.48 -20.10 1.75
CA ASP A 25 1.27 -20.41 2.51
C ASP A 25 1.11 -21.93 2.73
N GLN A 26 1.86 -22.79 2.02
CA GLN A 26 1.84 -24.24 2.27
C GLN A 26 2.49 -24.63 3.61
N SER A 27 3.39 -23.80 4.13
CA SER A 27 4.02 -24.01 5.45
C SER A 27 3.32 -23.28 6.60
N GLU A 28 2.30 -22.45 6.34
CA GLU A 28 1.57 -21.66 7.34
C GLU A 28 0.06 -21.98 7.36
N PRO A 29 -0.41 -22.85 8.26
CA PRO A 29 -1.81 -23.27 8.30
C PRO A 29 -2.78 -22.18 8.79
N SER A 30 -2.28 -20.98 9.13
CA SER A 30 -3.10 -19.89 9.68
C SER A 30 -4.01 -19.23 8.64
N GLY A 31 -3.63 -19.26 7.35
CA GLY A 31 -4.32 -18.53 6.28
C GLY A 31 -4.27 -17.00 6.43
N MET A 32 -3.56 -16.46 7.43
CA MET A 32 -3.55 -15.02 7.73
C MET A 32 -2.84 -14.21 6.63
N PHE A 33 -1.73 -14.72 6.09
CA PHE A 33 -1.00 -14.08 4.99
C PHE A 33 -1.82 -14.01 3.71
N GLU A 34 -2.48 -15.12 3.34
CA GLU A 34 -3.43 -15.17 2.23
C GLU A 34 -4.58 -14.17 2.43
N ALA A 35 -5.22 -14.17 3.61
CA ALA A 35 -6.30 -13.23 3.92
C ALA A 35 -5.85 -11.76 3.82
N GLY A 36 -4.66 -11.44 4.33
CA GLY A 36 -4.09 -10.10 4.22
C GLY A 36 -3.77 -9.70 2.78
N TYR A 37 -3.25 -10.63 1.99
CA TYR A 37 -2.99 -10.40 0.56
C TYR A 37 -4.29 -10.18 -0.23
N LEU A 38 -5.35 -10.91 0.09
CA LEU A 38 -6.68 -10.68 -0.50
C LEU A 38 -7.22 -9.29 -0.15
N MET A 39 -7.11 -8.86 1.11
CA MET A 39 -7.51 -7.51 1.53
C MET A 39 -6.74 -6.41 0.77
N TYR A 40 -5.43 -6.58 0.63
CA TYR A 40 -4.60 -5.68 -0.18
C TYR A 40 -5.06 -5.64 -1.64
N THR A 41 -5.27 -6.81 -2.24
CA THR A 41 -5.67 -6.95 -3.65
C THR A 41 -7.01 -6.26 -3.91
N LEU A 42 -8.00 -6.44 -3.05
CA LEU A 42 -9.31 -5.77 -3.15
C LEU A 42 -9.18 -4.24 -3.16
N VAL A 43 -8.33 -3.69 -2.30
CA VAL A 43 -8.08 -2.25 -2.27
C VAL A 43 -7.44 -1.79 -3.57
N MET A 44 -6.47 -2.56 -4.09
CA MET A 44 -5.79 -2.22 -5.32
C MET A 44 -6.71 -2.30 -6.56
N GLU A 45 -7.66 -3.22 -6.60
CA GLU A 45 -8.72 -3.27 -7.63
C GLU A 45 -9.60 -2.01 -7.61
N VAL A 46 -9.94 -1.50 -6.42
CA VAL A 46 -10.69 -0.23 -6.28
C VAL A 46 -9.84 0.95 -6.77
N VAL A 47 -8.54 0.95 -6.46
CA VAL A 47 -7.59 1.97 -6.94
C VAL A 47 -7.48 1.90 -8.46
N GLU A 48 -7.37 0.72 -9.05
CA GLU A 48 -7.32 0.53 -10.50
C GLU A 48 -8.56 1.07 -11.18
N LYS A 49 -9.74 0.68 -10.69
CA LYS A 49 -11.03 1.11 -11.23
C LYS A 49 -11.19 2.63 -11.16
N SER A 50 -10.73 3.24 -10.08
CA SER A 50 -10.95 4.68 -9.81
C SER A 50 -9.87 5.58 -10.43
N PHE A 51 -8.62 5.11 -10.47
CA PHE A 51 -7.44 5.92 -10.80
C PHE A 51 -6.56 5.33 -11.90
N GLY A 52 -6.77 4.09 -12.33
CA GLY A 52 -5.85 3.37 -13.22
C GLY A 52 -5.55 4.10 -14.52
N GLY A 53 -6.55 4.73 -15.14
CA GLY A 53 -6.37 5.53 -16.37
C GLY A 53 -5.57 6.82 -16.20
N ARG A 54 -5.19 7.18 -14.97
CA ARG A 54 -4.42 8.40 -14.64
C ARG A 54 -3.05 8.10 -14.03
N LEU A 55 -2.76 6.82 -13.78
CA LEU A 55 -1.53 6.36 -13.12
C LEU A 55 -0.61 5.70 -14.14
N LEU A 56 0.64 6.17 -14.16
CA LEU A 56 1.70 5.66 -15.02
C LEU A 56 2.87 5.20 -14.16
N LEU A 57 3.47 4.06 -14.51
CA LEU A 57 4.63 3.55 -13.80
C LEU A 57 5.79 4.55 -13.84
N THR A 58 6.50 4.73 -12.73
CA THR A 58 7.68 5.60 -12.69
C THR A 58 8.99 4.82 -12.67
N ARG A 59 10.09 5.52 -13.02
CA ARG A 59 11.45 5.03 -12.80
C ARG A 59 11.78 5.09 -11.31
N THR A 60 11.53 4.00 -10.60
CA THR A 60 12.21 3.72 -9.34
C THR A 60 13.56 3.07 -9.66
N PRO A 61 14.69 3.57 -9.13
CA PRO A 61 15.97 2.88 -9.22
C PRO A 61 15.84 1.41 -8.76
N PRO A 62 16.47 0.43 -9.44
CA PRO A 62 16.26 -0.99 -9.13
C PRO A 62 16.59 -1.37 -7.67
N ASP A 63 17.60 -0.73 -7.10
CA ASP A 63 18.05 -0.85 -5.71
C ASP A 63 17.08 -0.25 -4.68
N ILE A 64 16.17 0.62 -5.12
CA ILE A 64 15.07 1.14 -4.32
C ILE A 64 13.79 0.32 -4.55
N ARG A 65 13.57 -0.16 -5.79
CA ARG A 65 12.39 -0.97 -6.14
C ARG A 65 12.40 -2.30 -5.42
N HIS A 66 13.57 -2.90 -5.25
CA HIS A 66 13.77 -4.13 -4.50
C HIS A 66 15.00 -3.99 -3.62
N PHE A 67 14.83 -4.23 -2.33
CA PHE A 67 15.92 -4.15 -1.36
C PHE A 67 15.85 -5.33 -0.39
N GLN A 68 17.01 -5.75 0.09
CA GLN A 68 17.14 -6.90 0.98
C GLN A 68 18.24 -6.64 2.03
N SER A 69 18.02 -7.11 3.26
CA SER A 69 19.06 -7.10 4.30
C SER A 69 20.19 -8.07 3.97
N GLN A 70 21.38 -7.86 4.53
CA GLN A 70 22.55 -8.72 4.27
C GLN A 70 22.32 -10.19 4.64
N ASP A 71 21.53 -10.44 5.68
CA ASP A 71 21.17 -11.78 6.16
C ASP A 71 19.93 -12.36 5.46
N GLY A 72 19.34 -11.61 4.53
CA GLY A 72 18.13 -11.98 3.79
C GLY A 72 16.84 -11.98 4.61
N SER A 73 16.90 -11.60 5.88
CA SER A 73 15.77 -11.65 6.80
C SER A 73 14.70 -10.58 6.56
N VAL A 74 15.03 -9.56 5.79
CA VAL A 74 14.11 -8.51 5.37
C VAL A 74 14.21 -8.37 3.86
N VAL A 75 13.08 -8.49 3.17
CA VAL A 75 12.93 -8.25 1.74
C VAL A 75 11.85 -7.20 1.56
N GLY A 76 12.14 -6.16 0.78
CA GLY A 76 11.21 -5.07 0.54
C GLY A 76 11.07 -4.74 -0.93
N GLU A 77 9.88 -4.33 -1.31
CA GLU A 77 9.54 -3.84 -2.64
C GLU A 77 8.85 -2.48 -2.53
N LEU A 78 9.21 -1.56 -3.42
CA LEU A 78 8.66 -0.20 -3.46
C LEU A 78 8.37 0.23 -4.90
N VAL A 79 7.11 0.54 -5.17
CA VAL A 79 6.64 0.95 -6.49
C VAL A 79 5.99 2.32 -6.40
N PHE A 80 6.38 3.19 -7.33
CA PHE A 80 5.84 4.53 -7.47
C PHE A 80 5.11 4.64 -8.80
N TRP A 81 3.91 5.20 -8.75
CA TRP A 81 3.10 5.53 -9.92
C TRP A 81 2.85 7.02 -9.96
N ARG A 82 3.16 7.63 -11.08
CA ARG A 82 2.97 9.06 -11.32
C ARG A 82 1.53 9.27 -11.76
N GLY A 83 0.84 10.19 -11.09
CA GLY A 83 -0.44 10.71 -11.55
C GLY A 83 -0.27 11.82 -12.60
N ASN A 84 -1.38 12.36 -13.10
CA ASN A 84 -1.37 13.44 -14.09
C ASN A 84 -0.93 14.83 -13.54
N GLY A 85 -0.70 14.94 -12.22
CA GLY A 85 -0.29 16.17 -11.54
C GLY A 85 -1.42 17.19 -11.27
N LYS A 86 -2.62 16.97 -11.83
CA LYS A 86 -3.79 17.83 -11.62
C LYS A 86 -4.67 17.29 -10.49
N ASP A 87 -5.22 16.11 -10.66
CA ASP A 87 -6.13 15.47 -9.69
C ASP A 87 -5.44 14.38 -8.87
N THR A 88 -4.38 13.78 -9.41
CA THR A 88 -3.61 12.71 -8.79
C THR A 88 -2.13 13.06 -8.94
N VAL A 89 -1.40 13.09 -7.83
CA VAL A 89 0.04 13.35 -7.83
C VAL A 89 0.80 12.05 -7.96
N ARG A 90 0.50 11.09 -7.08
CA ARG A 90 1.27 9.86 -6.96
C ARG A 90 0.49 8.77 -6.23
N LEU A 91 0.73 7.53 -6.61
CA LEU A 91 0.45 6.36 -5.78
C LEU A 91 1.77 5.72 -5.39
N VAL A 92 1.93 5.41 -4.11
CA VAL A 92 3.04 4.64 -3.55
C VAL A 92 2.48 3.29 -3.13
N GLN A 93 3.12 2.21 -3.57
CA GLN A 93 2.86 0.86 -3.10
C GLN A 93 4.14 0.32 -2.50
N SER A 94 4.05 -0.36 -1.36
CA SER A 94 5.18 -1.10 -0.83
C SER A 94 4.76 -2.43 -0.25
N LYS A 95 5.70 -3.37 -0.28
CA LYS A 95 5.63 -4.64 0.41
C LYS A 95 6.90 -4.81 1.24
N LEU A 96 6.76 -5.31 2.46
CA LEU A 96 7.88 -5.65 3.32
C LEU A 96 7.66 -7.03 3.93
N LYS A 97 8.55 -7.96 3.63
CA LYS A 97 8.60 -9.30 4.20
C LYS A 97 9.72 -9.34 5.23
N VAL A 98 9.39 -9.76 6.44
CA VAL A 98 10.33 -9.99 7.53
C VAL A 98 10.20 -11.44 7.97
N GLU A 99 11.29 -12.18 7.89
CA GLU A 99 11.38 -13.56 8.34
C GLU A 99 12.69 -13.74 9.09
N ARG A 100 12.59 -13.85 10.41
CA ARG A 100 13.73 -14.03 11.31
C ARG A 100 13.53 -15.24 12.21
N PRO A 101 14.50 -16.16 12.30
CA PRO A 101 14.44 -17.23 13.27
C PRO A 101 14.51 -16.66 14.69
N GLY A 102 13.89 -17.38 15.63
CA GLY A 102 14.04 -17.06 17.04
C GLY A 102 15.47 -17.29 17.53
N MET A 103 15.83 -16.61 18.60
CA MET A 103 17.07 -16.87 19.37
C MET A 103 16.69 -17.49 20.72
N PRO A 104 17.63 -18.12 21.46
CA PRO A 104 17.34 -18.62 22.81
C PRO A 104 16.72 -17.51 23.69
N GLY A 105 15.47 -17.70 24.10
CA GLY A 105 14.70 -16.72 24.90
C GLY A 105 14.04 -15.59 24.10
N GLN A 106 14.09 -15.59 22.76
CA GLN A 106 13.43 -14.61 21.91
C GLN A 106 12.64 -15.30 20.79
N PRO A 107 11.32 -15.03 20.66
CA PRO A 107 10.54 -15.58 19.55
C PRO A 107 11.06 -15.03 18.23
N GLY A 108 10.95 -15.85 17.18
CA GLY A 108 11.19 -15.40 15.80
C GLY A 108 10.15 -14.38 15.36
N ALA A 109 10.36 -13.80 14.19
CA ALA A 109 9.43 -12.86 13.59
C ALA A 109 9.06 -13.32 12.18
N LYS A 110 7.77 -13.40 11.90
CA LYS A 110 7.24 -13.61 10.55
C LYS A 110 6.16 -12.57 10.32
N VAL A 111 6.48 -11.54 9.54
CA VAL A 111 5.60 -10.41 9.30
C VAL A 111 5.64 -10.03 7.82
N CYS A 112 4.46 -9.85 7.23
CA CYS A 112 4.31 -9.13 5.98
C CYS A 112 3.70 -7.77 6.24
N ARG A 113 4.11 -6.76 5.49
CA ARG A 113 3.41 -5.49 5.43
C ARG A 113 3.14 -5.12 3.99
N TRP A 114 1.91 -4.73 3.68
CA TRP A 114 1.56 -4.02 2.47
C TRP A 114 1.13 -2.62 2.81
N SER A 115 1.60 -1.63 2.05
CA SER A 115 1.21 -0.24 2.24
C SER A 115 0.83 0.40 0.92
N VAL A 116 -0.20 1.22 0.95
CA VAL A 116 -0.73 1.97 -0.18
C VAL A 116 -0.87 3.42 0.26
N PHE A 117 -0.28 4.35 -0.48
CA PHE A 117 -0.45 5.77 -0.22
C PHE A 117 -0.78 6.52 -1.51
N LEU A 118 -2.01 7.01 -1.60
CA LEU A 118 -2.53 7.76 -2.73
C LEU A 118 -2.54 9.26 -2.42
N MET A 119 -1.72 10.00 -3.14
CA MET A 119 -1.60 11.45 -3.06
C MET A 119 -2.38 12.12 -4.18
N LEU A 120 -3.35 12.95 -3.82
CA LEU A 120 -4.19 13.73 -4.72
C LEU A 120 -3.58 15.09 -5.05
N GLY A 121 -3.92 15.61 -6.21
CA GLY A 121 -3.43 16.88 -6.73
C GLY A 121 -4.27 18.09 -6.30
N PRO A 122 -3.82 19.31 -6.68
CA PRO A 122 -4.44 20.56 -6.25
C PRO A 122 -5.79 20.86 -6.93
N ALA A 123 -6.19 20.09 -7.95
CA ALA A 123 -7.48 20.30 -8.62
C ALA A 123 -8.70 19.84 -7.79
N THR A 124 -8.47 19.28 -6.61
CA THR A 124 -9.48 18.86 -5.65
C THR A 124 -8.98 19.15 -4.24
N ASP A 125 -9.88 19.27 -3.27
CA ASP A 125 -9.56 19.35 -1.84
C ASP A 125 -9.72 18.01 -1.12
N ALA A 126 -10.17 16.95 -1.80
CA ALA A 126 -10.39 15.62 -1.21
C ALA A 126 -9.15 15.11 -0.44
N PRO A 127 -9.29 14.35 0.65
CA PRO A 127 -8.16 13.88 1.46
C PRO A 127 -7.24 12.95 0.66
N HIS A 128 -5.98 12.80 1.10
CA HIS A 128 -5.15 11.68 0.66
C HIS A 128 -5.70 10.37 1.24
N TYR A 129 -5.31 9.22 0.68
CA TYR A 129 -5.71 7.92 1.22
C TYR A 129 -4.48 7.10 1.59
N VAL A 130 -4.47 6.56 2.80
CA VAL A 130 -3.43 5.64 3.29
C VAL A 130 -4.06 4.33 3.76
N LEU A 131 -3.39 3.24 3.42
CA LEU A 131 -3.64 1.90 3.96
C LEU A 131 -2.30 1.28 4.32
N GLU A 132 -2.23 0.68 5.51
CA GLU A 132 -1.18 -0.24 5.93
C GLU A 132 -1.82 -1.51 6.47
N LEU A 133 -1.44 -2.64 5.89
CA LEU A 133 -1.81 -3.98 6.35
C LEU A 133 -0.54 -4.65 6.85
N SER A 134 -0.47 -4.93 8.15
CA SER A 134 0.62 -5.72 8.75
C SER A 134 0.09 -7.06 9.21
N VAL A 135 0.70 -8.15 8.75
CA VAL A 135 0.18 -9.51 8.90
C VAL A 135 1.24 -10.39 9.52
N SER A 136 0.83 -11.21 10.46
CA SER A 136 1.63 -12.24 11.12
C SER A 136 0.83 -13.55 11.16
N PRO A 137 1.42 -14.68 11.58
CA PRO A 137 0.69 -15.94 11.70
C PRO A 137 -0.52 -15.91 12.65
N THR A 138 -0.65 -14.89 13.50
CA THR A 138 -1.67 -14.84 14.56
C THR A 138 -2.53 -13.58 14.54
N LEU A 139 -2.15 -12.57 13.77
CA LEU A 139 -2.79 -11.25 13.80
C LEU A 139 -2.67 -10.56 12.44
N ILE A 140 -3.75 -9.94 12.02
CA ILE A 140 -3.78 -8.92 10.97
C ILE A 140 -4.05 -7.58 11.64
N PHE A 141 -3.15 -6.63 11.44
CA PHE A 141 -3.30 -5.24 11.85
C PHE A 141 -3.60 -4.40 10.62
N VAL A 142 -4.72 -3.68 10.66
CA VAL A 142 -5.18 -2.79 9.59
C VAL A 142 -5.13 -1.36 10.11
N SER A 143 -4.42 -0.50 9.40
CA SER A 143 -4.44 0.95 9.61
C SER A 143 -4.84 1.62 8.31
N THR A 144 -5.93 2.36 8.30
CA THR A 144 -6.41 3.08 7.12
C THR A 144 -6.91 4.46 7.53
N ASP A 145 -6.62 5.48 6.72
CA ASP A 145 -7.09 6.83 6.98
C ASP A 145 -7.25 7.63 5.67
N MET A 146 -8.07 8.66 5.75
CA MET A 146 -8.23 9.71 4.76
C MET A 146 -7.54 10.98 5.27
N LEU A 147 -6.24 11.14 4.98
CA LEU A 147 -5.46 12.24 5.54
C LEU A 147 -5.96 13.60 5.02
N PRO A 148 -6.38 14.51 5.92
CA PRO A 148 -6.97 15.78 5.53
C PRO A 148 -5.90 16.71 4.95
N ARG A 149 -6.28 17.52 3.96
CA ARG A 149 -5.38 18.50 3.32
C ARG A 149 -5.65 19.94 3.70
N ARG A 150 -6.62 20.15 4.59
CA ARG A 150 -6.98 21.44 5.17
C ARG A 150 -6.90 21.35 6.69
N ASP A 151 -6.66 22.50 7.30
CA ASP A 151 -6.73 22.64 8.75
C ASP A 151 -8.17 22.36 9.21
N LEU A 152 -8.34 21.28 9.98
CA LEU A 152 -9.65 20.81 10.42
C LEU A 152 -10.33 21.75 11.43
N VAL A 153 -9.54 22.51 12.20
CA VAL A 153 -10.06 23.47 13.19
C VAL A 153 -10.58 24.72 12.48
N MET A 154 -9.83 25.20 11.49
CA MET A 154 -10.19 26.39 10.71
C MET A 154 -11.27 26.10 9.66
N HIS A 155 -11.39 24.86 9.20
CA HIS A 155 -12.32 24.46 8.15
C HIS A 155 -13.26 23.34 8.63
N GLN A 156 -14.13 23.65 9.59
CA GLN A 156 -15.08 22.68 10.16
C GLN A 156 -15.97 22.00 9.11
N ALA A 157 -16.42 22.74 8.09
CA ALA A 157 -17.20 22.16 7.00
C ALA A 157 -16.43 21.05 6.23
N TYR A 158 -15.10 21.17 6.13
CA TYR A 158 -14.26 20.14 5.52
C TYR A 158 -14.06 18.94 6.45
N LEU A 159 -13.95 19.16 7.76
CA LEU A 159 -13.96 18.08 8.75
C LEU A 159 -15.26 17.27 8.63
N ASP A 160 -16.41 17.96 8.57
CA ASP A 160 -17.72 17.32 8.49
C ASP A 160 -17.86 16.51 7.18
N GLU A 161 -17.40 17.06 6.05
CA GLU A 161 -17.38 16.37 4.76
C GLU A 161 -16.51 15.11 4.80
N VAL A 162 -15.29 15.21 5.32
CA VAL A 162 -14.31 14.12 5.25
C VAL A 162 -14.58 13.03 6.29
N TYR A 163 -15.03 13.36 7.50
CA TYR A 163 -15.08 12.39 8.60
C TYR A 163 -16.48 12.09 9.14
N GLU A 164 -17.35 13.09 9.23
CA GLU A 164 -18.66 12.92 9.88
C GLU A 164 -19.72 12.41 8.90
N THR A 165 -19.71 12.90 7.65
CA THR A 165 -20.75 12.59 6.65
C THR A 165 -20.31 11.56 5.60
N SER A 166 -19.02 11.27 5.50
CA SER A 166 -18.45 10.29 4.55
C SER A 166 -18.69 8.82 4.93
N GLY A 167 -19.16 8.57 6.15
CA GLY A 167 -19.25 7.22 6.72
C GLY A 167 -17.95 6.72 7.37
N ALA A 168 -16.87 7.51 7.38
CA ALA A 168 -15.60 7.14 8.03
C ALA A 168 -15.76 6.81 9.51
N ARG A 169 -16.56 7.62 10.23
CA ARG A 169 -16.90 7.38 11.64
C ARG A 169 -17.66 6.08 11.86
N GLU A 170 -18.56 5.73 10.95
CA GLU A 170 -19.32 4.48 11.01
C GLU A 170 -18.43 3.27 10.70
N MET A 171 -17.49 3.40 9.77
CA MET A 171 -16.52 2.34 9.52
C MET A 171 -15.64 2.11 10.75
N HIS A 172 -15.10 3.17 11.36
CA HIS A 172 -14.29 3.06 12.57
C HIS A 172 -15.01 2.38 13.74
N SER A 173 -16.34 2.51 13.86
CA SER A 173 -17.08 1.85 14.96
C SER A 173 -17.30 0.34 14.76
N LYS A 174 -16.99 -0.19 13.58
CA LYS A 174 -17.20 -1.61 13.21
C LYS A 174 -15.92 -2.45 13.24
N ILE A 175 -14.76 -1.82 13.43
CA ILE A 175 -13.43 -2.43 13.48
C ILE A 175 -12.91 -2.40 14.91
#